data_AF-A0A3B8WX89-F1
#
_entry.id   AF-A0A3B8WX89-F1
#
_cell.length_a   1.000
_cell.length_b   1.000
_cell.length_c   1.000
_cell.angle_alpha   90.00
_cell.angle_beta   90.00
_cell.angle_gamma   90.00
#
_symmetry.space_group_name_H-M   'P 1'
#
loop_
_entity.id
_entity.type
_entity.pdbx_description
1 polymer ?
#
loop_
_entity_poly.entity_id
_entity_poly.type
_entity_poly.pdbx_seq_one_letter_code
_entity_poly.pdbx_strand_id
1 'polypeptide(L)'
;ASGCSAYAGIPLTHRDHAQMVVFVTGHLKNNSVNVDVKTVARLPATLVIYMGLVGLAEICQQLVDHGRDRETPAALIESGTTASQRVISATLETLAEAVSREKVKAPTLVIVGDVVALRDQLKWFNSSIEQT
;
A
#
# COMPACT_ATOMS: atom_id res chain seq x y z
N ALA A 1 -4.79 7.59 -6.23
CA ALA A 1 -5.16 6.86 -5.00
C ALA A 1 -6.60 6.38 -4.99
N SER A 2 -7.60 7.27 -5.11
CA SER A 2 -9.02 6.91 -4.99
C SER A 2 -9.44 5.78 -5.94
N GLY A 3 -9.02 5.83 -7.21
CA GLY A 3 -9.26 4.75 -8.16
C GLY A 3 -8.64 3.42 -7.74
N CYS A 4 -7.32 3.41 -7.45
CA CYS A 4 -6.63 2.20 -6.99
C CYS A 4 -7.27 1.59 -5.74
N SER A 5 -7.62 2.43 -4.75
CA SER A 5 -8.29 2.02 -3.51
C SER A 5 -9.62 1.33 -3.80
N ALA A 6 -10.50 1.98 -4.56
CA ALA A 6 -11.81 1.45 -4.90
C ALA A 6 -11.72 0.14 -5.72
N TYR A 7 -10.83 0.07 -6.70
CA TYR A 7 -10.67 -1.10 -7.57
C TYR A 7 -9.88 -2.24 -6.91
N ALA A 8 -9.07 -1.95 -5.89
CA ALA A 8 -8.36 -2.98 -5.14
C ALA A 8 -9.18 -3.56 -3.98
N GLY A 9 -10.36 -3.01 -3.68
CA GLY A 9 -11.16 -3.38 -2.51
C GLY A 9 -10.57 -2.89 -1.19
N ILE A 10 -9.75 -1.83 -1.20
CA ILE A 10 -9.08 -1.30 -0.01
C ILE A 10 -9.61 0.12 0.23
N PRO A 11 -10.57 0.34 1.13
CA PRO A 11 -11.07 1.68 1.39
C PRO A 11 -9.96 2.54 2.03
N LEU A 12 -9.91 3.84 1.73
CA LEU A 12 -8.89 4.71 2.33
C LEU A 12 -9.19 5.04 3.79
N THR A 13 -10.46 5.03 4.18
CA THR A 13 -10.91 5.19 5.56
C THR A 13 -11.91 4.09 5.90
N HIS A 14 -11.98 3.76 7.18
CA HIS A 14 -13.05 2.94 7.74
C HIS A 14 -13.21 3.33 9.20
N ARG A 15 -14.46 3.34 9.70
CA ARG A 15 -14.81 3.85 11.04
C ARG A 15 -13.93 3.24 12.13
N ASP A 16 -13.68 1.94 12.03
CA ASP A 16 -12.95 1.16 13.04
C ASP A 16 -11.44 1.02 12.75
N HIS A 17 -10.95 1.52 11.61
CA HIS A 17 -9.54 1.34 11.20
C HIS A 17 -8.76 2.63 11.03
N ALA A 18 -9.33 3.65 10.39
CA ALA A 18 -8.61 4.88 10.09
C ALA A 18 -9.56 6.07 9.90
N GLN A 19 -9.37 7.10 10.75
CA GLN A 19 -10.07 8.38 10.66
C GLN A 19 -9.29 9.43 9.84
N MET A 20 -8.08 9.10 9.43
CA MET A 20 -7.16 9.98 8.71
C MET A 20 -6.52 9.22 7.54
N VAL A 21 -6.28 9.93 6.44
CA VAL A 21 -5.51 9.44 5.29
C VAL A 21 -4.40 10.43 5.01
N VAL A 22 -3.17 9.94 4.84
CA VAL A 22 -2.00 10.76 4.50
C VAL A 22 -1.48 10.32 3.14
N PHE A 23 -1.34 11.27 2.22
CA PHE A 23 -0.75 11.03 0.90
C PHE A 23 0.69 11.55 0.89
N VAL A 24 1.64 10.70 0.52
CA VAL A 24 3.06 11.05 0.45
C VAL A 24 3.69 10.54 -0.84
N THR A 25 4.88 11.05 -1.16
CA THR A 25 5.71 10.59 -2.28
C THR A 25 6.92 9.84 -1.74
N GLY A 26 7.10 8.58 -2.12
CA GLY A 26 8.20 7.72 -1.70
C GLY A 26 9.57 8.17 -2.21
N HIS A 27 9.63 8.67 -3.44
CA HIS A 27 10.87 9.07 -4.09
C HIS A 27 10.74 10.41 -4.80
N LEU A 28 11.77 11.24 -4.70
CA LEU A 28 11.94 12.43 -5.52
C LEU A 28 12.85 12.14 -6.72
N LYS A 29 12.81 13.01 -7.73
CA LYS A 29 13.56 12.91 -8.99
C LYS A 29 15.09 12.79 -8.83
N ASN A 30 15.62 13.06 -7.64
CA ASN A 30 17.05 13.05 -7.27
C ASN A 30 17.49 11.76 -6.54
N ASN A 31 16.69 10.71 -6.58
CA ASN A 31 16.96 9.43 -5.92
C ASN A 31 16.98 9.42 -4.36
N SER A 32 16.51 10.48 -3.70
CA SER A 32 16.39 10.50 -2.23
C SER A 32 14.97 10.15 -1.77
N VAL A 33 14.86 9.32 -0.73
CA VAL A 33 13.61 9.11 0.03
C VAL A 33 13.32 10.39 0.82
N ASN A 34 12.21 11.05 0.52
CA ASN A 34 11.78 12.27 1.22
C ASN A 34 10.37 12.11 1.82
N VAL A 35 10.05 10.89 2.24
CA VAL A 35 8.92 10.72 3.16
C VAL A 35 9.47 11.13 4.52
N ASP A 36 8.80 12.05 5.20
CA ASP A 36 9.02 12.26 6.64
C ASP A 36 8.43 11.06 7.40
N VAL A 37 9.11 9.91 7.25
CA VAL A 37 8.66 8.61 7.75
C VAL A 37 8.48 8.67 9.26
N LYS A 38 9.32 9.45 9.93
CA LYS A 38 9.23 9.70 11.37
C LYS A 38 7.89 10.31 11.77
N THR A 39 7.41 11.31 11.04
CA THR A 39 6.11 11.94 11.33
C THR A 39 4.97 10.98 11.00
N VAL A 40 5.01 10.29 9.86
CA VAL A 40 3.85 9.50 9.39
C VAL A 40 3.75 8.10 10.01
N ALA A 41 4.85 7.49 10.47
CA ALA A 41 4.86 6.13 11.01
C ALA A 41 3.91 5.96 12.21
N ARG A 42 3.82 6.98 13.06
CA ARG A 42 3.05 6.90 14.32
C ARG A 42 1.61 7.38 14.20
N LEU A 43 1.23 7.93 13.05
CA LEU A 43 -0.13 8.42 12.85
C LEU A 43 -1.11 7.24 12.79
N PRO A 44 -2.25 7.28 13.50
CA PRO A 44 -3.34 6.31 13.34
C PRO A 44 -4.11 6.59 12.04
N ALA A 45 -3.40 6.49 10.92
CA ALA A 45 -3.85 6.85 9.60
C ALA A 45 -3.57 5.73 8.59
N THR A 46 -4.35 5.73 7.52
CA THR A 46 -3.99 5.05 6.28
C THR A 46 -2.94 5.87 5.55
N LEU A 47 -1.77 5.29 5.33
CA LEU A 47 -0.70 5.94 4.58
C LEU A 47 -0.76 5.49 3.12
N VAL A 48 -0.80 6.45 2.19
CA VAL A 48 -0.82 6.20 0.76
C VAL A 48 0.42 6.80 0.12
N ILE A 49 1.28 5.95 -0.43
CA ILE A 49 2.60 6.30 -0.92
C ILE A 49 2.63 6.19 -2.44
N TYR A 50 2.78 7.33 -3.11
CA TYR A 50 3.04 7.42 -4.53
C TYR A 50 4.52 7.20 -4.83
N MET A 51 4.84 6.62 -6.00
CA MET A 51 6.24 6.47 -6.44
C MET A 51 7.11 5.70 -5.43
N GLY A 52 6.52 4.77 -4.68
CA GLY A 52 7.21 4.02 -3.62
C GLY A 52 7.94 2.76 -4.09
N LEU A 53 7.83 2.35 -5.36
CA LEU A 53 8.33 1.05 -5.83
C LEU A 53 9.85 0.87 -5.65
N VAL A 54 10.65 1.83 -6.14
CA VAL A 54 12.12 1.71 -6.14
C VAL A 54 12.69 1.71 -4.71
N GLY A 55 12.09 2.48 -3.80
CA GLY A 55 12.50 2.59 -2.40
C GLY A 55 11.66 1.76 -1.43
N LEU A 56 10.88 0.78 -1.90
CA LEU A 56 9.86 0.11 -1.08
C LEU A 56 10.45 -0.54 0.18
N ALA A 57 11.56 -1.27 0.04
CA ALA A 57 12.23 -1.93 1.16
C ALA A 57 12.67 -0.93 2.23
N GLU A 58 13.28 0.19 1.81
CA GLU A 58 13.72 1.25 2.71
C GLU A 58 12.53 1.94 3.39
N ILE A 59 11.45 2.21 2.66
CA ILE A 59 10.22 2.81 3.21
C ILE A 59 9.61 1.90 4.27
N CYS A 60 9.46 0.60 3.98
CA CYS A 60 8.93 -0.39 4.93
C CYS A 60 9.81 -0.45 6.20
N GLN A 61 11.13 -0.54 6.03
CA GLN A 61 12.06 -0.59 7.14
C GLN A 61 11.98 0.69 8.00
N GLN A 62 12.02 1.86 7.37
CA GLN A 62 11.94 3.13 8.11
C GLN A 62 10.61 3.28 8.85
N LEU A 63 9.48 2.82 8.28
CA LEU A 63 8.18 2.88 8.99
C LEU A 63 8.23 2.05 10.27
N VAL A 64 8.79 0.84 10.19
CA VAL A 64 8.95 -0.06 11.35
C VAL A 64 9.90 0.55 12.38
N ASP A 65 11.07 1.03 11.95
CA ASP A 65 12.09 1.64 12.82
C ASP A 65 11.55 2.86 13.58
N HIS A 66 10.61 3.60 12.98
CA HIS A 66 10.00 4.78 13.59
C HIS A 66 8.73 4.49 14.41
N GLY A 67 8.37 3.21 14.57
CA GLY A 67 7.36 2.74 15.52
C GLY A 67 6.05 2.24 14.92
N ARG A 68 5.99 2.00 13.60
CA ARG A 68 4.87 1.25 13.01
C ARG A 68 5.05 -0.24 13.29
N ASP A 69 3.97 -0.95 13.56
CA ASP A 69 4.04 -2.41 13.76
C ASP A 69 4.47 -3.11 12.46
N ARG A 70 5.40 -4.07 12.56
CA ARG A 70 5.87 -4.88 11.43
C ARG A 70 4.76 -5.71 10.79
N GLU A 71 3.75 -6.08 11.58
CA GLU A 71 2.58 -6.84 11.15
C GLU A 71 1.51 -5.95 10.49
N THR A 72 1.71 -4.62 10.46
CA THR A 72 0.75 -3.70 9.85
C THR A 72 0.47 -4.14 8.40
N PRO A 73 -0.80 -4.37 8.04
CA PRO A 73 -1.18 -4.72 6.68
C PRO A 73 -0.77 -3.65 5.68
N ALA A 74 -0.23 -4.07 4.55
CA ALA A 74 0.20 -3.20 3.47
C ALA A 74 -0.08 -3.85 2.11
N ALA A 75 -0.34 -3.03 1.10
CA ALA A 75 -0.60 -3.48 -0.26
C ALA A 75 0.10 -2.60 -1.28
N LEU A 76 0.63 -3.23 -2.32
CA LEU A 76 1.04 -2.57 -3.54
C LEU A 76 0.03 -2.87 -4.65
N ILE A 77 -0.45 -1.81 -5.28
CA ILE A 77 -1.34 -1.86 -6.45
C ILE A 77 -0.53 -1.44 -7.68
N GLU A 78 -0.35 -2.37 -8.62
CA GLU A 78 0.25 -2.13 -9.94
C GLU A 78 -0.84 -1.87 -10.97
N SER A 79 -0.64 -0.91 -11.87
CA SER A 79 -1.56 -0.61 -12.98
C SER A 79 -3.02 -0.47 -12.51
N GLY A 80 -3.22 0.25 -11.39
CA GLY A 80 -4.55 0.37 -10.80
C GLY A 80 -5.60 0.88 -11.78
N THR A 81 -6.83 0.36 -11.67
CA THR A 81 -7.98 0.62 -12.53
C THR A 81 -7.87 0.15 -13.98
N THR A 82 -6.80 -0.55 -14.37
CA THR A 82 -6.68 -1.13 -15.71
C THR A 82 -6.95 -2.64 -15.69
N ALA A 83 -7.18 -3.24 -16.87
CA ALA A 83 -7.35 -4.69 -17.00
C ALA A 83 -6.11 -5.48 -16.49
N SER A 84 -4.92 -4.88 -16.52
CA SER A 84 -3.68 -5.48 -16.04
C SER A 84 -3.40 -5.21 -14.55
N GLN A 85 -4.40 -4.75 -13.79
CA GLN A 85 -4.23 -4.47 -12.37
C GLN A 85 -3.79 -5.74 -11.61
N ARG A 86 -2.70 -5.62 -10.87
CA ARG A 86 -2.27 -6.61 -9.87
C ARG A 86 -2.23 -5.97 -8.49
N VAL A 87 -2.64 -6.73 -7.47
CA VAL A 87 -2.59 -6.29 -6.07
C VAL A 87 -1.81 -7.33 -5.28
N ILE A 88 -0.75 -6.88 -4.63
CA ILE A 88 0.09 -7.70 -3.76
C ILE A 88 -0.11 -7.19 -2.34
N SER A 89 -0.65 -8.02 -1.47
CA SER A 89 -0.93 -7.71 -0.07
C SER A 89 -0.04 -8.55 0.84
N ALA A 90 0.51 -7.93 1.88
CA ALA A 90 1.42 -8.55 2.83
C ALA A 90 1.47 -7.69 4.11
N THR A 91 2.40 -7.98 5.02
CA THR A 91 2.72 -7.11 6.16
C THR A 91 3.84 -6.14 5.79
N LEU A 92 4.07 -5.11 6.60
CA LEU A 92 5.23 -4.22 6.40
C LEU A 92 6.56 -4.98 6.41
N GLU A 93 6.68 -6.05 7.21
CA GLU A 93 7.87 -6.91 7.24
C GLU A 93 8.12 -7.64 5.91
N THR A 94 7.07 -8.05 5.21
CA THR A 94 7.17 -9.01 4.09
C THR A 94 6.83 -8.42 2.72
N LEU A 95 6.24 -7.22 2.66
CA LEU A 95 5.75 -6.62 1.42
C LEU A 95 6.85 -6.43 0.36
N ALA A 96 8.01 -5.91 0.75
CA ALA A 96 9.09 -5.63 -0.19
C ALA A 96 9.60 -6.92 -0.86
N GLU A 97 9.70 -8.00 -0.09
CA GLU A 97 10.11 -9.31 -0.57
C GLU A 97 9.05 -9.92 -1.51
N ALA A 98 7.77 -9.83 -1.14
CA ALA A 98 6.65 -10.27 -1.97
C ALA A 98 6.61 -9.54 -3.33
N VAL A 99 6.79 -8.22 -3.32
CA VAL A 99 6.83 -7.39 -4.53
C VAL A 99 8.02 -7.73 -5.43
N SER A 100 9.19 -8.01 -4.84
CA SER A 100 10.40 -8.36 -5.60
C SER A 100 10.24 -9.68 -6.36
N ARG A 101 9.59 -10.68 -5.75
CA ARG A 101 9.28 -11.97 -6.38
C ARG A 101 8.37 -11.83 -7.62
N GLU A 102 7.44 -10.88 -7.58
CA GLU A 102 6.39 -10.66 -8.57
C GLU A 102 6.81 -9.79 -9.78
N LYS A 103 8.06 -9.31 -9.81
CA LYS A 103 8.63 -8.48 -10.89
C LYS A 103 7.74 -7.29 -11.29
N VAL A 104 7.19 -6.62 -10.28
CA VAL A 104 6.28 -5.47 -10.44
C VAL A 104 6.95 -4.32 -11.20
N LYS A 105 6.17 -3.63 -12.03
CA LYS A 105 6.57 -2.44 -12.78
C LYS A 105 5.70 -1.24 -12.42
N ALA A 106 6.25 -0.05 -12.63
CA ALA A 106 5.49 1.19 -12.53
C ALA A 106 4.44 1.28 -13.66
N PRO A 107 3.31 1.99 -13.45
CA PRO A 107 2.97 2.77 -12.26
C PRO A 107 2.40 1.93 -11.10
N THR A 108 2.78 2.29 -9.87
CA THR A 108 2.29 1.64 -8.64
C THR A 108 1.83 2.64 -7.60
N LEU A 109 0.99 2.17 -6.69
CA LEU A 109 0.59 2.85 -5.46
C LEU A 109 0.73 1.89 -4.29
N VAL A 110 1.29 2.36 -3.17
CA VAL A 110 1.36 1.58 -1.93
C VAL A 110 0.36 2.14 -0.93
N ILE A 111 -0.37 1.27 -0.24
CA ILE A 111 -1.29 1.61 0.85
C ILE A 111 -0.85 0.82 2.08
N VAL A 112 -0.70 1.49 3.22
CA VAL A 112 -0.30 0.91 4.50
C VAL A 112 -1.34 1.26 5.55
N GLY A 113 -1.81 0.25 6.29
CA GLY A 113 -2.77 0.40 7.38
C GLY A 113 -3.83 -0.69 7.38
N ASP A 114 -4.54 -0.80 8.50
CA ASP A 114 -5.48 -1.91 8.78
C ASP A 114 -6.60 -2.03 7.75
N VAL A 115 -6.93 -0.94 7.05
CA VAL A 115 -7.89 -0.96 5.93
C VAL A 115 -7.52 -1.95 4.81
N VAL A 116 -6.24 -2.33 4.68
CA VAL A 116 -5.80 -3.33 3.71
C VAL A 116 -6.38 -4.72 4.02
N ALA A 117 -6.63 -5.04 5.29
CA ALA A 117 -7.23 -6.32 5.69
C ALA A 117 -8.68 -6.48 5.18
N LEU A 118 -9.37 -5.38 4.89
CA LEU A 118 -10.73 -5.41 4.34
C LEU A 118 -10.78 -5.89 2.89
N ARG A 119 -9.63 -5.97 2.20
CA ARG A 119 -9.55 -6.38 0.80
C ARG A 119 -10.23 -7.72 0.53
N ASP A 120 -10.03 -8.71 1.39
CA ASP A 120 -10.57 -10.04 1.12
C ASP A 120 -12.10 -10.09 1.13
N GLN A 121 -12.73 -9.12 1.80
CA GLN A 121 -14.19 -8.97 1.86
C GLN A 121 -14.73 -8.04 0.77
N LEU A 122 -13.93 -7.07 0.33
CA LEU A 122 -14.40 -5.97 -0.55
C LEU A 122 -13.86 -6.04 -1.98
N LYS A 123 -12.95 -6.98 -2.28
CA LYS A 123 -12.45 -7.18 -3.65
C LYS A 123 -13.62 -7.54 -4.57
N TRP A 124 -13.75 -6.78 -5.65
CA TRP A 124 -14.80 -6.97 -6.66
C TRP A 124 -14.23 -7.01 -8.08
N PHE A 125 -13.18 -6.22 -8.33
CA PHE A 125 -12.53 -6.11 -9.64
C PHE A 125 -11.60 -7.30 -9.90
N ASN A 126 -11.64 -7.85 -11.12
CA ASN A 126 -10.90 -9.08 -11.51
C ASN A 126 -11.13 -10.27 -10.56
N SER A 127 -12.21 -10.22 -9.78
CA SER A 127 -12.64 -11.36 -8.96
C SER A 127 -13.42 -12.27 -9.91
N SER A 128 -12.79 -13.36 -10.34
CA SER A 128 -13.50 -14.42 -11.03
C SER A 128 -14.71 -14.79 -10.16
N ILE A 129 -15.93 -14.59 -10.65
CA ILE A 129 -17.09 -15.25 -10.05
C ILE A 129 -16.78 -16.73 -10.22
N GLU A 130 -16.42 -17.43 -9.14
CA GLU A 130 -16.48 -18.89 -9.14
C GLU A 130 -17.94 -19.24 -9.41
N GLN A 131 -18.21 -19.64 -10.65
CA GLN A 131 -19.45 -20.30 -11.00
C GLN A 131 -19.47 -21.61 -10.20
N THR A 132 -20.22 -21.60 -9.10
CA THR A 132 -20.63 -22.82 -8.39
C THR A 132 -22.05 -23.14 -8.81
#